data_AF-A0A1W1DFF9-F1
#
_entry.id   AF-A0A1W1DFF9-F1
#
_cell.length_a   1.000
_cell.length_b   1.000
_cell.length_c   1.000
_cell.angle_alpha   90.00
_cell.angle_beta   90.00
_cell.angle_gamma   90.00
#
_symmetry.space_group_name_H-M   'P 1'
#
loop_
_entity.id
_entity.type
_entity.pdbx_description
1 polymer ?
#
loop_
_entity_poly.entity_id
_entity_poly.type
_entity_poly.pdbx_seq_one_letter_code
_entity_poly.pdbx_strand_id
1 'polypeptide(L)'
;MAGSIMPIAIAHGEGRAIFDDNQSNQNIALQYVDHHGQLTQTYPHNPNGSDNAVAGMTSDSGQITIMMPHPERVYRAVQNSYHPKDWNERSPWMRMFENARAWVD
;
A
#
# COMPACT_ATOMS: atom_id res chain seq x y z
N MET A 1 -0.82 11.34 -1.60
CA MET A 1 0.17 10.47 -0.90
C MET A 1 1.18 9.85 -1.87
N ALA A 2 1.16 10.23 -3.16
CA ALA A 2 2.13 9.74 -4.14
C ALA A 2 3.57 10.07 -3.73
N GLY A 3 4.50 9.14 -3.96
CA GLY A 3 5.92 9.26 -3.60
C GLY A 3 6.26 8.97 -2.14
N SER A 4 5.27 8.76 -1.26
CA SER A 4 5.52 8.39 0.13
C SER A 4 5.92 6.91 0.25
N ILE A 5 6.93 6.62 1.08
CA ILE A 5 7.37 5.27 1.42
C ILE A 5 7.24 5.08 2.94
N MET A 6 6.51 4.05 3.35
CA MET A 6 6.20 3.77 4.75
C MET A 6 5.80 2.30 4.94
N PRO A 7 6.05 1.70 6.12
CA PRO A 7 5.63 0.34 6.39
C PRO A 7 4.10 0.22 6.49
N ILE A 8 3.58 -0.97 6.22
CA ILE A 8 2.16 -1.29 6.36
C ILE A 8 2.00 -2.74 6.83
N ALA A 9 0.91 -3.05 7.55
CA ALA A 9 0.61 -4.42 7.95
C ALA A 9 0.23 -5.27 6.73
N ILE A 10 0.80 -6.47 6.65
CA ILE A 10 0.56 -7.46 5.61
C ILE A 10 0.20 -8.78 6.28
N ALA A 11 -0.93 -9.38 5.88
CA ALA A 11 -1.45 -10.59 6.51
C ALA A 11 -2.35 -11.40 5.55
N HIS A 12 -1.75 -12.04 4.54
CA HIS A 12 -2.48 -12.81 3.53
C HIS A 12 -1.70 -14.06 3.07
N GLY A 13 -2.42 -15.11 2.66
CA GLY A 13 -1.85 -16.29 2.00
C GLY A 13 -1.93 -16.26 0.47
N GLU A 14 -2.87 -15.49 -0.09
CA GLU A 14 -3.24 -15.52 -1.51
C GLU A 14 -3.18 -14.11 -2.15
N GLY A 15 -2.22 -13.28 -1.72
CA GLY A 15 -2.13 -11.87 -2.15
C GLY A 15 -1.37 -11.63 -3.45
N ARG A 16 -0.94 -12.66 -4.18
CA ARG A 16 -0.12 -12.51 -5.39
C ARG A 16 -0.98 -12.01 -6.54
N ALA A 17 -0.70 -10.82 -7.04
CA ALA A 17 -1.29 -10.32 -8.28
C ALA A 17 -0.72 -11.08 -9.49
N ILE A 18 -1.61 -11.54 -10.37
CA ILE A 18 -1.30 -12.23 -11.62
C ILE A 18 -2.10 -11.50 -12.71
N PHE A 19 -1.42 -11.07 -13.76
CA PHE A 19 -2.02 -10.34 -14.88
C PHE A 19 -1.81 -11.11 -16.18
N ASP A 20 -2.78 -11.07 -17.08
CA ASP A 20 -2.60 -11.50 -18.45
C ASP A 20 -1.70 -10.50 -19.21
N ASP A 21 -0.96 -10.98 -20.22
CA ASP A 21 0.16 -10.30 -20.92
C ASP A 21 -0.11 -8.86 -21.43
N ASN A 22 -1.36 -8.39 -21.44
CA ASN A 22 -1.77 -7.08 -21.97
C ASN A 22 -2.20 -6.03 -20.92
N GLN A 23 -2.23 -6.32 -19.61
CA GLN A 23 -2.86 -5.41 -18.62
C GLN A 23 -1.99 -4.95 -17.43
N SER A 24 -0.71 -5.28 -17.38
CA SER A 24 -0.01 -5.37 -16.07
C SER A 24 0.43 -4.07 -15.37
N ASN A 25 0.19 -2.86 -15.93
CA ASN A 25 0.76 -1.62 -15.38
C ASN A 25 -0.17 -0.40 -15.28
N GLN A 26 -1.42 -0.49 -15.71
CA GLN A 26 -2.32 0.65 -15.60
C GLN A 26 -2.95 0.71 -14.20
N ASN A 27 -3.07 1.92 -13.66
CA ASN A 27 -3.72 2.21 -12.38
C ASN A 27 -3.14 1.53 -11.13
N ILE A 28 -1.84 1.24 -11.12
CA ILE A 28 -1.16 0.81 -9.90
C ILE A 28 -1.17 1.96 -8.89
N ALA A 29 -1.74 1.73 -7.71
CA ALA A 29 -1.85 2.71 -6.64
C ALA A 29 -0.81 2.50 -5.53
N LEU A 30 -0.39 1.24 -5.32
CA LEU A 30 0.62 0.87 -4.32
C LEU A 30 1.57 -0.19 -4.87
N GLN A 31 2.85 -0.06 -4.52
CA GLN A 31 3.88 -1.03 -4.87
C GLN A 31 4.77 -1.35 -3.67
N TYR A 32 5.27 -2.58 -3.64
CA TYR A 32 6.29 -3.02 -2.70
C TYR A 32 7.66 -2.48 -3.11
N VAL A 33 8.43 -2.06 -2.12
CA VAL A 33 9.81 -1.60 -2.28
C VAL A 33 10.72 -2.31 -1.28
N ASP A 34 11.99 -2.40 -1.61
CA ASP A 34 13.01 -2.80 -0.66
C ASP A 34 13.35 -1.66 0.33
N HIS A 35 14.30 -1.93 1.22
CA HIS A 35 14.73 -0.96 2.23
C HIS A 35 15.51 0.25 1.66
N HIS A 36 15.91 0.20 0.39
CA HIS A 36 16.47 1.33 -0.36
C HIS A 36 15.40 2.11 -1.13
N GLY A 37 14.12 1.73 -1.01
CA GLY A 37 13.00 2.35 -1.71
C GLY A 37 12.92 1.95 -3.18
N GLN A 38 13.62 0.91 -3.62
CA GLN A 38 13.56 0.42 -5.00
C GLN A 38 12.44 -0.61 -5.13
N LEU A 39 11.68 -0.53 -6.25
CA LEU A 39 10.65 -1.53 -6.57
C LEU A 39 11.27 -2.93 -6.58
N THR A 40 10.58 -3.90 -5.99
CA THR A 40 11.15 -5.24 -5.84
C THR A 40 10.11 -6.35 -5.95
N GLN A 41 10.54 -7.47 -6.50
CA GLN A 41 9.82 -8.75 -6.47
C GLN A 41 10.49 -9.77 -5.55
N THR A 42 11.56 -9.35 -4.85
CA THR A 42 12.34 -10.21 -3.98
C THR A 42 11.65 -10.37 -2.63
N TYR A 43 11.40 -11.63 -2.24
CA TYR A 43 10.94 -11.97 -0.90
C TYR A 43 12.02 -11.66 0.16
N PRO A 44 11.69 -11.11 1.35
CA PRO A 44 10.35 -10.79 1.85
C PRO A 44 9.88 -9.36 1.57
N HIS A 45 10.69 -8.51 0.93
CA HIS A 45 10.33 -7.11 0.66
C HIS A 45 9.06 -6.99 -0.20
N ASN A 46 8.91 -7.89 -1.17
CA ASN A 46 7.63 -8.24 -1.77
C ASN A 46 7.19 -9.61 -1.21
N PRO A 47 6.19 -9.66 -0.32
CA PRO A 47 5.89 -10.87 0.45
C PRO A 47 5.06 -11.91 -0.31
N ASN A 48 4.45 -11.55 -1.45
CA ASN A 48 3.58 -12.44 -2.22
C ASN A 48 4.09 -12.70 -3.64
N GLY A 49 5.19 -12.06 -4.06
CA GLY A 49 5.76 -12.24 -5.39
C GLY A 49 4.90 -11.66 -6.51
N SER A 50 4.11 -10.62 -6.23
CA SER A 50 3.32 -9.94 -7.25
C SER A 50 4.21 -9.31 -8.32
N ASP A 51 3.81 -9.47 -9.59
CA ASP A 51 4.48 -8.83 -10.72
C ASP A 51 4.42 -7.30 -10.58
N ASN A 52 5.43 -6.61 -11.14
CA ASN A 52 5.58 -5.14 -11.03
C ASN A 52 5.51 -4.60 -9.58
N ALA A 53 5.75 -5.48 -8.60
CA ALA A 53 5.63 -5.19 -7.17
C ALA A 53 4.23 -4.70 -6.75
N VAL A 54 3.16 -5.03 -7.48
CA VAL A 54 1.81 -4.50 -7.19
C VAL A 54 1.33 -4.93 -5.80
N ALA A 55 0.84 -3.96 -5.03
CA ALA A 55 0.19 -4.18 -3.73
C ALA A 55 -1.26 -3.64 -3.69
N GLY A 56 -1.63 -2.79 -4.64
CA GLY A 56 -2.99 -2.26 -4.79
C GLY A 56 -3.19 -1.49 -6.09
N MET A 57 -4.44 -1.42 -6.53
CA MET A 57 -4.84 -0.80 -7.80
C MET A 57 -6.06 0.08 -7.61
N THR A 58 -6.29 0.99 -8.55
CA THR A 58 -7.47 1.85 -8.59
C THR A 58 -8.23 1.72 -9.90
N SER A 59 -9.52 2.10 -9.91
CA SER A 59 -10.29 2.27 -11.16
C SER A 59 -9.80 3.49 -11.94
N ASP A 60 -10.11 3.57 -13.24
CA ASP A 60 -9.79 4.73 -14.10
C ASP A 60 -10.33 6.05 -13.54
N SER A 61 -11.50 6.00 -12.88
CA SER A 61 -12.12 7.15 -12.23
C SER A 61 -11.46 7.56 -10.90
N GLY A 62 -10.60 6.71 -10.32
CA GLY A 62 -10.01 6.91 -9.00
C GLY A 62 -10.96 6.71 -7.82
N GLN A 63 -12.23 6.38 -8.06
CA GLN A 63 -13.25 6.27 -7.00
C GLN A 63 -13.21 4.95 -6.24
N ILE A 64 -12.67 3.89 -6.86
CA ILE A 64 -12.56 2.56 -6.26
C ILE A 64 -11.08 2.20 -6.22
N THR A 65 -10.54 2.00 -5.02
CA THR A 65 -9.17 1.50 -4.81
C THR A 65 -9.24 0.21 -4.01
N ILE A 66 -8.57 -0.84 -4.49
CA ILE A 66 -8.41 -2.12 -3.80
C ILE A 66 -6.94 -2.35 -3.46
N MET A 67 -6.68 -3.01 -2.35
CA MET A 67 -5.33 -3.29 -1.91
C MET A 67 -5.28 -4.53 -1.02
N MET A 68 -4.14 -5.22 -1.05
CA MET A 68 -3.88 -6.37 -0.17
C MET A 68 -3.37 -6.00 1.23
N PRO A 69 -2.55 -4.94 1.41
CA PRO A 69 -2.14 -4.48 2.74
C PRO A 69 -3.30 -3.91 3.57
N HIS A 70 -3.11 -3.84 4.89
CA HIS A 70 -4.14 -3.44 5.86
C HIS A 70 -3.86 -2.05 6.47
N PRO A 71 -4.20 -0.93 5.80
CA PRO A 71 -4.00 0.42 6.36
C PRO A 71 -4.81 0.65 7.65
N GLU A 72 -5.96 0.00 7.79
CA GLU A 72 -6.85 0.06 8.95
C GLU A 72 -6.29 -0.63 10.20
N ARG A 73 -5.28 -1.49 10.04
CA ARG A 73 -4.58 -2.10 11.19
C ARG A 73 -3.47 -1.23 11.74
N VAL A 74 -3.06 -0.18 11.01
CA VAL A 74 -1.89 0.63 11.34
C VAL A 74 -2.14 2.14 11.23
N TYR A 75 -3.40 2.59 11.27
CA TYR A 75 -3.73 4.02 11.17
C TYR A 75 -3.31 4.83 12.41
N ARG A 76 -3.16 4.18 13.57
CA ARG A 76 -2.57 4.79 14.77
C ARG A 76 -1.07 4.50 14.81
N ALA A 77 -0.27 5.47 15.23
CA ALA A 77 1.18 5.27 15.31
C ALA A 77 1.54 4.08 16.22
N VAL A 78 0.89 3.97 17.39
CA VAL A 78 1.10 2.89 18.36
C VAL A 78 0.79 1.47 17.83
N GLN A 79 0.04 1.35 16.72
CA GLN A 79 -0.25 0.05 16.09
C GLN A 79 0.84 -0.39 15.10
N ASN A 80 1.80 0.47 14.77
CA ASN A 80 2.90 0.13 13.88
C ASN A 80 3.99 -0.60 14.65
N SER A 81 4.40 -1.79 14.19
CA SER A 81 5.46 -2.57 14.85
C SER A 81 6.80 -1.81 14.94
N TYR A 82 7.04 -0.91 14.00
CA TYR A 82 8.10 0.07 14.04
C TYR A 82 7.57 1.38 13.45
N HIS A 83 7.91 2.51 14.06
CA HIS A 83 7.66 3.84 13.50
C HIS A 83 8.72 4.85 13.99
N PRO A 84 8.94 5.94 13.24
CA PRO A 84 9.70 7.10 13.70
C PRO A 84 9.16 7.66 15.04
N LYS A 85 10.06 8.09 15.93
CA LYS A 85 9.71 8.55 17.29
C LYS A 85 8.91 9.86 17.34
N ASP A 86 8.96 10.63 16.26
CA ASP A 86 8.28 11.91 16.09
C ASP A 86 6.82 11.77 15.64
N TRP A 87 6.36 10.54 15.35
CA TRP A 87 4.93 10.30 15.12
C TRP A 87 4.15 10.44 16.43
N ASN A 88 3.09 11.23 16.38
CA ASN A 88 2.13 11.37 17.47
C ASN A 88 1.05 10.28 17.37
N GLU A 89 -0.23 10.60 17.57
CA GLU A 89 -1.32 9.60 17.55
C GLU A 89 -1.54 8.96 16.16
N ARG A 90 -1.35 9.72 15.09
CA ARG A 90 -1.72 9.33 13.72
C ARG A 90 -0.52 8.82 12.95
N SER A 91 -0.69 7.67 12.28
CA SER A 91 0.24 7.25 11.23
C SER A 91 -0.12 7.89 9.89
N PRO A 92 0.76 7.82 8.88
CA PRO A 92 0.47 8.28 7.53
C PRO A 92 -0.77 7.61 6.90
N TRP A 93 -1.08 6.37 7.26
CA TRP A 93 -2.22 5.64 6.70
C TRP A 93 -3.57 6.24 7.11
N MET A 94 -3.63 7.03 8.18
CA MET A 94 -4.83 7.82 8.52
C MET A 94 -5.27 8.72 7.35
N ARG A 95 -4.32 9.25 6.58
CA ARG A 95 -4.59 10.17 5.48
C ARG A 95 -5.48 9.54 4.39
N MET A 96 -5.44 8.22 4.21
CA MET A 96 -6.29 7.52 3.24
C MET A 96 -7.78 7.71 3.58
N PHE A 97 -8.14 7.56 4.85
CA PHE A 97 -9.52 7.72 5.33
C PHE A 97 -9.96 9.19 5.33
N GLU A 98 -9.06 10.11 5.66
CA GLU A 98 -9.32 11.55 5.58
C GLU A 98 -9.58 12.02 4.15
N ASN A 99 -8.84 11.49 3.17
CA ASN A 99 -9.08 11.81 1.76
C ASN A 99 -10.47 11.34 1.32
N ALA A 100 -10.89 10.14 1.74
CA ALA A 100 -12.23 9.64 1.44
C ALA A 100 -13.31 10.55 2.03
N ARG A 101 -13.14 11.00 3.28
CA ARG A 101 -14.08 11.94 3.93
C ARG A 101 -14.13 13.29 3.21
N ALA A 102 -12.98 13.85 2.86
CA ALA A 102 -12.86 15.13 2.20
C ALA A 102 -13.40 15.12 0.76
N TRP A 103 -13.43 13.96 0.10
CA TRP A 103 -14.01 13.81 -1.24
C TRP A 103 -15.54 13.83 -1.25
N VAL A 104 -16.18 13.42 -0.14
CA VAL A 104 -17.65 13.41 0.00
C VAL A 104 -18.19 14.80 0.38
N ASP A 105 -17.36 15.68 0.96
CA ASP A 105 -17.71 17.09 1.23
C ASP A 105 -17.71 17.93 -0.05
#